data_AF-A0A6N6L4Q4-F1
#
_entry.id   AF-A0A6N6L4Q4-F1
#
_cell.length_a   1.000
_cell.length_b   1.000
_cell.length_c   1.000
_cell.angle_alpha   90.00
_cell.angle_beta   90.00
_cell.angle_gamma   90.00
#
_symmetry.space_group_name_H-M   'P 1'
#
loop_
_entity.id
_entity.type
_entity.pdbx_description
1 polymer ?
#
loop_
_entity_poly.entity_id
_entity_poly.type
_entity_poly.pdbx_seq_one_letter_code
_entity_poly.pdbx_strand_id
1 'polypeptide(L)' 'MPETEFKTYMCLICGFIYDEAAGLPDEGIAPGTRWEDIPPNWTCPECEARKEDFEMVEI' A
#
# COMPACT_ATOMS: atom_id res chain seq x y z
N MET A 1 1.81 16.98 -15.15
CA MET A 1 0.91 16.16 -14.33
C MET A 1 1.41 14.74 -14.56
N PRO A 2 2.34 14.22 -13.73
CA PRO A 2 2.86 12.89 -13.97
C PRO A 2 1.88 11.91 -13.35
N GLU A 3 1.06 11.30 -14.21
CA GLU A 3 0.41 10.02 -13.97
C GLU A 3 1.55 9.00 -13.82
N THR A 4 2.04 8.86 -12.61
CA THR A 4 3.02 7.84 -12.28
C THR A 4 2.26 6.54 -12.10
N GLU A 5 2.65 5.54 -12.91
CA GLU A 5 2.18 4.15 -12.95
C GLU A 5 2.46 3.40 -11.64
N PHE A 6 1.97 3.93 -10.53
CA PHE A 6 2.02 3.35 -9.21
C PHE A 6 0.60 2.99 -8.82
N LYS A 7 0.44 1.77 -8.33
CA LYS A 7 -0.86 1.23 -7.98
C LYS A 7 -1.16 1.62 -6.55
N THR A 8 -2.39 2.05 -6.32
CA THR A 8 -2.91 2.26 -4.98
C THR A 8 -3.58 0.98 -4.50
N TYR A 9 -3.46 0.67 -3.22
CA TYR A 9 -4.05 -0.48 -2.58
C TYR A 9 -4.92 0.01 -1.42
N MET A 10 -6.21 -0.29 -1.48
CA MET A 10 -7.14 0.09 -0.43
C MET A 10 -7.40 -1.11 0.48
N CYS A 11 -7.17 -0.93 1.78
CA CYS A 11 -7.55 -1.89 2.79
C CYS A 11 -9.08 -1.95 2.88
N LEU A 12 -9.67 -3.12 2.64
CA LEU A 12 -11.12 -3.31 2.71
C LEU A 12 -11.67 -3.33 4.14
N ILE A 13 -10.79 -3.44 5.15
CA ILE A 13 -11.17 -3.52 6.57
C ILE A 13 -11.39 -2.13 7.17
N CYS A 14 -10.48 -1.19 6.90
CA CYS A 14 -10.52 0.16 7.49
C CYS A 14 -10.67 1.28 6.44
N GLY A 15 -10.46 1.00 5.15
CA GLY A 15 -10.45 2.02 4.09
C GLY A 15 -9.11 2.75 3.95
N PHE A 16 -8.04 2.27 4.59
CA PHE A 16 -6.70 2.83 4.44
C PHE A 16 -6.20 2.68 3.00
N ILE A 17 -5.59 3.71 2.43
CA ILE A 17 -5.08 3.70 1.06
C ILE A 17 -3.55 3.73 1.12
N TYR A 18 -2.94 2.63 0.68
CA TYR A 18 -1.51 2.51 0.44
C TYR A 18 -1.19 2.92 -0.99
N ASP A 19 -0.30 3.90 -1.16
CA ASP A 19 0.14 4.36 -2.48
C ASP A 19 1.57 3.85 -2.74
N GLU A 20 1.79 3.08 -3.80
CA GLU A 20 3.13 2.57 -4.14
C GLU A 20 4.13 3.69 -4.47
N ALA A 21 3.69 4.85 -4.96
CA ALA A 21 4.55 5.99 -5.28
C ALA A 21 5.05 6.66 -4.00
N ALA A 22 4.14 6.87 -3.05
CA ALA A 22 4.44 7.47 -1.76
C ALA A 22 5.12 6.48 -0.82
N GLY A 23 4.87 5.18 -0.99
CA GLY A 23 5.28 4.14 -0.06
C GLY A 23 4.73 4.38 1.34
N LEU A 24 5.35 3.74 2.34
CA LEU A 24 5.06 3.97 3.75
C LEU A 24 6.35 4.10 4.56
N PRO A 25 7.02 5.27 4.51
CA PRO A 25 8.27 5.47 5.23
C PRO A 25 8.11 5.34 6.76
N ASP A 26 6.91 5.62 7.30
CA ASP A 26 6.56 5.40 8.71
C ASP A 26 6.69 3.94 9.14
N GLU A 27 6.43 3.00 8.23
CA GLU A 27 6.61 1.56 8.46
C GLU A 27 7.92 1.02 7.88
N GLY A 28 8.75 1.90 7.31
CA GLY A 28 10.02 1.53 6.67
C GLY A 28 9.91 1.07 5.23
N ILE A 29 8.77 1.28 4.57
CA ILE A 29 8.58 1.04 3.14
C ILE A 29 8.93 2.30 2.36
N ALA A 30 9.92 2.22 1.48
CA ALA A 30 10.36 3.39 0.72
C ALA A 30 9.29 3.84 -0.32
N PRO A 31 9.23 5.14 -0.64
CA PRO A 31 8.46 5.62 -1.79
C PRO A 31 8.93 4.96 -3.08
N GLY A 32 7.99 4.48 -3.90
CA GLY A 32 8.26 3.72 -5.12
C GLY A 32 8.39 2.22 -4.90
N THR A 33 8.18 1.72 -3.67
CA THR A 33 8.12 0.28 -3.41
C THR A 33 6.81 -0.28 -3.92
N ARG A 34 6.92 -1.18 -4.91
CA ARG A 34 5.78 -1.95 -5.40
C ARG A 34 5.24 -2.85 -4.31
N TRP A 35 3.93 -3.05 -4.32
CA TRP A 35 3.22 -3.97 -3.47
C TRP A 35 3.85 -5.34 -3.52
N GLU A 36 4.26 -5.85 -4.69
CA GLU A 36 4.95 -7.15 -4.79
C GLU A 36 6.24 -7.22 -3.96
N ASP A 37 6.97 -6.11 -3.81
CA ASP A 37 8.19 -6.00 -2.99
C ASP A 37 7.89 -5.83 -1.49
N ILE A 38 6.66 -5.50 -1.11
CA ILE A 38 6.28 -5.35 0.29
C ILE A 38 6.36 -6.72 0.98
N PRO A 39 7.03 -6.81 2.14
CA PRO A 39 7.13 -8.03 2.90
C PRO A 39 5.76 -8.65 3.20
N PRO A 40 5.59 -9.99 3.13
CA PRO A 40 4.31 -10.65 3.40
C PRO A 40 3.87 -10.55 4.87
N ASN A 41 4.80 -10.20 5.77
CA ASN A 41 4.53 -9.91 7.17
C ASN A 41 4.11 -8.45 7.40
N TRP A 42 4.03 -7.63 6.36
CA TRP A 42 3.48 -6.28 6.46
C TRP A 42 1.96 -6.33 6.66
N THR A 43 1.50 -5.47 7.54
CA THR A 43 0.10 -5.37 7.96
C THR A 43 -0.28 -3.90 8.01
N CYS A 44 -1.54 -3.57 7.74
CA CYS A 44 -2.02 -2.20 7.81
C CYS A 44 -1.73 -1.57 9.18
N PRO A 45 -1.18 -0.36 9.26
CA PRO A 45 -0.85 0.27 10.54
C PRO A 45 -2.11 0.68 11.33
N GLU A 46 -3.26 0.84 10.66
CA GLU A 46 -4.52 1.25 11.29
C GLU A 46 -5.33 0.07 11.86
N CYS A 47 -5.26 -1.10 11.24
CA CYS A 47 -6.13 -2.23 11.59
C CYS A 47 -5.42 -3.58 11.68
N GLU A 48 -4.11 -3.62 11.46
CA GLU A 48 -3.28 -4.83 11.46
C GLU A 48 -3.76 -5.89 10.43
N ALA A 49 -4.60 -5.48 9.47
CA ALA A 49 -5.06 -6.33 8.39
C ALA A 49 -3.89 -6.74 7.51
N ARG A 50 -3.94 -7.94 6.95
CA ARG A 50 -2.85 -8.44 6.12
C ARG A 50 -2.88 -7.76 4.77
N LYS A 51 -1.75 -7.80 4.10
CA LYS A 51 -1.61 -7.48 2.66
C LYS A 51 -2.65 -8.19 1.77
N GLU A 52 -3.20 -9.31 2.23
CA GLU A 52 -4.26 -10.07 1.54
C GLU A 52 -5.64 -9.36 1.56
N ASP A 53 -5.90 -8.53 2.57
CA ASP A 53 -7.15 -7.79 2.76
C ASP A 53 -7.17 -6.43 2.02
N PHE A 54 -6.11 -6.16 1.25
CA PHE A 54 -6.02 -4.96 0.43
C PHE A 54 -6.38 -5.27 -1.01
N GLU A 55 -7.21 -4.41 -1.59
CA GLU A 55 -7.61 -4.46 -2.98
C GLU A 55 -6.86 -3.39 -3.78
N MET A 56 -6.35 -3.78 -4.95
CA MET A 56 -5.73 -2.84 -5.88
C MET A 56 -6.80 -1.91 -6.47
N VAL A 57 -6.65 -0.61 -6.24
CA VAL A 57 -7.48 0.44 -6.80
C VAL A 57 -6.61 1.29 -7.74
N GLU A 58 -6.86 1.14 -9.04
CA GLU A 58 -6.32 2.04 -10.07
C GLU A 58 -7.18 3.32 -10.10
N ILE A 59 -6.56 4.49 -9.92
CA ILE A 59 -7.22 5.81 -9.93
C ILE A 59 -6.65 6.65 -11.06
#